data_AF-A0A1N7JJZ7-F1
#
_entry.id   AF-A0A1N7JJZ7-F1
#
_cell.length_a   1.000
_cell.length_b   1.000
_cell.length_c   1.000
_cell.angle_alpha   90.00
_cell.angle_beta   90.00
_cell.angle_gamma   90.00
#
_symmetry.space_group_name_H-M   'P 1'
#
loop_
_entity.id
_entity.type
_entity.pdbx_description
1 polymer ?
#
loop_
_entity_poly.entity_id
_entity_poly.type
_entity_poly.pdbx_seq_one_letter_code
_entity_poly.pdbx_strand_id
1 'polypeptide(L)'
;MSKFKNFSFGLVLMPFLLFGCFKKESRMFIKKSIVNESIESEKNDVVQDVIAIIFDKGVQLKWNVVKNKIIKDSTYNEILKDKKKIEILVNNISNNEDLKIKLCSKKTATLKKGDIAFIYLYENKKIYLFTCLKTQFDVVNEACEYPDELLDYIEKNRFKVQKQIGDCIK
;
A
#
# COMPACT_ATOMS: atom_id res chain seq x y z
N MET A 1 -52.67 39.59 -9.36
CA MET A 1 -53.65 39.72 -8.25
C MET A 1 -54.41 38.39 -8.17
N SER A 2 -54.28 37.64 -7.06
CA SER A 2 -55.26 36.63 -6.57
C SER A 2 -55.45 35.34 -7.44
N LYS A 3 -55.41 34.07 -6.98
CA LYS A 3 -55.51 33.47 -5.64
C LYS A 3 -55.46 31.91 -5.71
N PHE A 4 -55.00 31.29 -4.60
CA PHE A 4 -55.22 29.91 -4.04
C PHE A 4 -54.79 28.67 -4.86
N LYS A 5 -53.80 27.86 -4.40
CA LYS A 5 -53.73 26.87 -3.28
C LYS A 5 -54.43 25.53 -3.57
N ASN A 6 -53.66 24.44 -3.49
CA ASN A 6 -53.92 23.14 -2.81
C ASN A 6 -52.68 22.25 -3.05
N PHE A 7 -51.75 22.07 -2.11
CA PHE A 7 -51.75 21.08 -1.02
C PHE A 7 -52.07 19.64 -1.48
N SER A 8 -51.05 18.79 -1.56
CA SER A 8 -51.19 17.37 -1.20
C SER A 8 -49.85 16.83 -0.70
N PHE A 9 -49.87 16.45 0.58
CA PHE A 9 -48.82 15.77 1.32
C PHE A 9 -48.93 14.26 1.01
N GLY A 10 -47.85 13.66 0.51
CA GLY A 10 -47.74 12.21 0.34
C GLY A 10 -46.73 11.63 1.32
N LEU A 11 -47.09 11.59 2.61
CA LEU A 11 -46.34 10.96 3.68
C LEU A 11 -46.72 9.47 3.71
N VAL A 12 -45.82 8.56 3.34
CA VAL A 12 -46.02 7.12 3.56
C VAL A 12 -45.04 6.64 4.63
N LEU A 13 -45.63 6.39 5.79
CA LEU A 13 -45.05 5.76 6.97
C LEU A 13 -45.00 4.24 6.81
N MET A 14 -43.84 3.66 7.20
CA MET A 14 -43.67 2.40 7.97
C MET A 14 -44.07 1.06 7.28
N PRO A 15 -43.49 -0.11 7.68
CA PRO A 15 -43.07 -0.45 9.04
C PRO A 15 -41.72 -1.15 9.26
N PHE A 16 -41.23 -0.95 10.49
CA PHE A 16 -40.38 -1.84 11.26
C PHE A 16 -40.72 -3.32 11.08
N LEU A 17 -39.68 -4.14 10.86
CA LEU A 17 -39.65 -5.53 11.30
C LEU A 17 -38.43 -5.73 12.21
N LEU A 18 -38.67 -5.49 13.50
CA LEU A 18 -37.92 -6.07 14.61
C LEU A 18 -38.55 -7.43 14.94
N PHE A 19 -37.77 -8.51 14.93
CA PHE A 19 -37.90 -9.78 15.69
C PHE A 19 -36.77 -10.68 15.12
N GLY A 20 -35.81 -11.26 15.86
CA GLY A 20 -35.67 -11.55 17.27
C GLY A 20 -35.21 -13.00 17.40
N CYS A 21 -34.03 -13.25 17.98
CA CYS A 21 -33.78 -14.44 18.82
C CYS A 21 -32.44 -14.31 19.56
N PHE A 22 -32.52 -13.83 20.80
CA PHE A 22 -31.58 -14.16 21.86
C PHE A 22 -31.83 -15.62 22.27
N LYS A 23 -30.78 -16.46 22.27
CA LYS A 23 -30.72 -17.61 23.17
C LYS A 23 -29.63 -17.35 24.20
N LYS A 24 -30.10 -17.02 25.39
CA LYS A 24 -29.39 -17.03 26.67
C LYS A 24 -29.61 -18.41 27.28
N GLU A 25 -28.56 -19.15 27.58
CA GLU A 25 -28.59 -19.99 28.77
C GLU A 25 -27.20 -20.18 29.37
N SER A 26 -27.22 -20.11 30.69
CA SER A 26 -26.13 -19.92 31.63
C SER A 26 -26.06 -21.11 32.58
N ARG A 27 -24.85 -21.49 33.01
CA ARG A 27 -24.45 -21.97 34.37
C ARG A 27 -22.99 -22.42 34.24
N MET A 28 -22.01 -21.63 34.70
CA MET A 28 -21.54 -21.49 36.09
C MET A 28 -20.98 -22.79 36.67
N PHE A 29 -19.64 -22.88 36.69
CA PHE A 29 -18.88 -23.52 37.76
C PHE A 29 -17.76 -22.55 38.17
N ILE A 30 -17.78 -22.14 39.44
CA ILE A 30 -16.75 -21.38 40.12
C ILE A 30 -16.04 -22.33 41.10
N LYS A 31 -14.70 -22.34 41.07
CA LYS A 31 -13.75 -22.40 42.20
C LYS A 31 -12.36 -22.71 41.63
N LYS A 32 -11.23 -22.15 42.07
CA LYS A 32 -10.89 -21.08 43.02
C LYS A 32 -9.42 -20.71 42.69
N SER A 33 -9.05 -19.47 42.97
CA SER A 33 -7.77 -18.81 42.72
C SER A 33 -6.50 -19.60 43.05
N ILE A 34 -5.48 -19.46 42.19
CA ILE A 34 -4.11 -19.24 42.64
C ILE A 34 -3.61 -17.97 41.95
N VAL A 35 -3.35 -16.96 42.78
CA VAL A 35 -2.57 -15.77 42.45
C VAL A 35 -1.14 -16.24 42.24
N ASN A 36 -0.57 -15.93 41.08
CA ASN A 36 0.85 -15.61 40.97
C ASN A 36 0.97 -14.49 39.94
N GLU A 37 1.43 -13.34 40.43
CA GLU A 37 2.03 -12.29 39.62
C GLU A 37 3.12 -12.89 38.75
N SER A 38 2.90 -12.86 37.43
CA SER A 38 3.97 -12.64 36.47
C SER A 38 3.32 -11.92 35.31
N ILE A 39 3.49 -10.60 35.28
CA ILE A 39 3.32 -9.82 34.07
C ILE A 39 4.45 -10.28 33.14
N GLU A 40 4.20 -11.32 32.38
CA GLU A 40 4.82 -11.46 31.06
C GLU A 40 3.71 -11.23 30.06
N SER A 41 3.47 -9.94 29.81
CA SER A 41 3.00 -9.57 28.49
C SER A 41 4.09 -10.03 27.53
N GLU A 42 3.93 -11.22 26.96
CA GLU A 42 4.48 -11.55 25.65
C GLU A 42 3.87 -10.54 24.66
N LYS A 43 4.42 -9.33 24.67
CA LYS A 43 4.50 -8.54 23.46
C LYS A 43 5.35 -9.42 22.55
N ASN A 44 4.68 -10.10 21.63
CA ASN A 44 5.30 -10.51 20.39
C ASN A 44 5.94 -9.26 19.81
N ASP A 45 7.23 -9.06 20.10
CA ASP A 45 8.07 -8.08 19.42
C ASP A 45 8.12 -8.55 17.97
N VAL A 46 7.16 -8.10 17.18
CA VAL A 46 7.24 -8.15 15.74
C VAL A 46 8.44 -7.28 15.41
N VAL A 47 9.61 -7.90 15.30
CA VAL A 47 10.82 -7.29 14.77
C VAL A 47 10.42 -6.77 13.39
N GLN A 48 10.14 -5.48 13.32
CA GLN A 48 9.87 -4.82 12.05
C GLN A 48 11.23 -4.75 11.36
N ASP A 49 11.50 -5.71 10.50
CA ASP A 49 12.67 -5.68 9.64
C ASP A 49 12.48 -4.55 8.62
N VAL A 50 13.07 -3.40 8.94
CA VAL A 50 12.96 -2.16 8.17
C VAL A 50 14.33 -1.80 7.64
N ILE A 51 14.44 -1.72 6.32
CA ILE A 51 15.66 -1.27 5.66
C ILE A 51 15.52 0.17 5.16
N ALA A 52 16.61 0.92 5.24
CA ALA A 52 16.73 2.25 4.64
C ALA A 52 17.37 2.14 3.26
N ILE A 53 16.71 2.69 2.23
CA ILE A 53 17.24 2.78 0.86
C ILE A 53 17.55 4.25 0.56
N ILE A 54 18.83 4.55 0.40
CA ILE A 54 19.34 5.91 0.16
C ILE A 54 19.62 6.07 -1.33
N PHE A 55 18.94 7.02 -2.00
CA PHE A 55 19.11 7.29 -3.43
C PHE A 55 20.07 8.45 -3.70
N ASP A 56 20.00 9.49 -2.87
CA ASP A 56 20.88 10.65 -2.87
C ASP A 56 20.76 11.39 -1.53
N LYS A 57 21.56 12.43 -1.32
CA LYS A 57 21.46 13.30 -0.14
C LYS A 57 20.05 13.90 -0.02
N GLY A 58 19.33 13.49 1.03
CA GLY A 58 17.97 13.96 1.29
C GLY A 58 16.86 13.23 0.52
N VAL A 59 17.19 12.14 -0.19
CA VAL A 59 16.23 11.23 -0.83
C VAL A 59 16.45 9.82 -0.30
N GLN A 60 15.65 9.46 0.70
CA GLN A 60 15.68 8.15 1.34
C GLN A 60 14.25 7.62 1.49
N LEU A 61 14.08 6.33 1.22
CA LEU A 61 12.86 5.60 1.52
C LEU A 61 13.16 4.49 2.52
N LYS A 62 12.14 4.07 3.26
CA LYS A 62 12.22 2.92 4.16
C LYS A 62 11.30 1.83 3.66
N TRP A 63 11.78 0.59 3.66
CA TRP A 63 11.01 -0.58 3.24
C TRP A 63 10.80 -1.51 4.43
N ASN A 64 9.57 -1.93 4.65
CA ASN A 64 9.24 -2.97 5.62
C ASN A 64 9.30 -4.33 4.90
N VAL A 65 10.29 -5.16 5.25
CA VAL A 65 10.55 -6.46 4.61
C VAL A 65 9.40 -7.43 4.84
N VAL A 66 8.85 -7.46 6.06
CA VAL A 66 7.76 -8.37 6.42
C VAL A 66 6.47 -8.04 5.67
N LYS A 67 6.15 -6.75 5.58
CA LYS A 67 4.92 -6.27 4.93
C LYS A 67 5.07 -6.07 3.42
N ASN A 68 6.29 -6.15 2.89
CA ASN A 68 6.61 -5.86 1.49
C ASN A 68 6.07 -4.51 1.01
N LYS A 69 6.28 -3.46 1.82
CA LYS A 69 5.74 -2.11 1.54
C LYS A 69 6.72 -1.00 1.92
N ILE A 70 6.61 0.11 1.21
CA ILE A 70 7.26 1.37 1.59
C ILE A 70 6.59 1.93 2.86
N ILE A 71 7.39 2.39 3.81
CA ILE A 71 6.91 3.08 5.01
C ILE A 71 6.62 4.55 4.67
N LYS A 72 5.40 4.99 4.96
CA LYS A 72 4.90 6.34 4.67
C LYS A 72 5.17 7.31 5.82
N ASP A 73 6.45 7.59 6.07
CA ASP A 73 6.88 8.55 7.10
C ASP A 73 6.96 10.01 6.58
N SER A 74 7.56 10.92 7.37
CA SER A 74 7.74 12.32 6.94
C SER A 74 8.61 12.42 5.68
N THR A 75 9.71 11.66 5.62
CA THR A 75 10.64 11.62 4.47
C THR A 75 9.91 11.20 3.19
N TYR A 76 9.05 10.18 3.28
CA TYR A 76 8.21 9.75 2.17
C TYR A 76 7.37 10.91 1.61
N ASN A 77 6.73 11.69 2.49
CA ASN A 77 5.84 12.77 2.10
C ASN A 77 6.60 14.01 1.59
N GLU A 78 7.82 14.24 2.07
CA GLU A 78 8.67 15.33 1.58
C GLU A 78 9.09 15.12 0.13
N ILE A 79 9.44 13.88 -0.25
CA ILE A 79 9.81 13.55 -1.63
C ILE A 79 8.65 13.87 -2.59
N LEU A 80 7.39 13.63 -2.20
CA LEU A 80 6.23 13.90 -3.06
C LEU A 80 6.04 15.37 -3.44
N LYS A 81 6.53 16.27 -2.59
CA LYS A 81 6.36 17.72 -2.73
C LYS A 81 7.49 18.38 -3.52
N ASP A 82 8.57 17.64 -3.81
CA ASP A 82 9.78 18.19 -4.43
C ASP A 82 10.05 17.53 -5.79
N LYS A 83 9.90 18.31 -6.87
CA LYS A 83 10.14 17.83 -8.25
C LYS A 83 11.57 17.31 -8.44
N LYS A 84 12.57 17.90 -7.80
CA LYS A 84 13.97 17.46 -7.92
C LYS A 84 14.16 16.09 -7.26
N LYS A 85 13.52 15.85 -6.11
CA LYS A 85 13.56 14.54 -5.45
C LYS A 85 12.85 13.46 -6.27
N ILE A 86 11.75 13.81 -6.94
CA ILE A 86 11.08 12.91 -7.89
C ILE A 86 12.01 12.58 -9.08
N GLU A 87 12.71 13.57 -9.64
CA GLU A 87 13.68 13.35 -10.73
C GLU A 87 14.83 12.43 -10.31
N ILE A 88 15.34 12.58 -9.07
CA ILE A 88 16.34 11.66 -8.50
C ILE A 88 15.81 10.22 -8.48
N LEU A 89 14.56 10.01 -8.06
CA LEU A 89 13.95 8.67 -8.07
C LEU A 89 13.81 8.12 -9.49
N VAL A 90 13.35 8.92 -10.45
CA VAL A 90 13.28 8.52 -11.86
C VAL A 90 14.65 8.06 -12.35
N ASN A 91 15.70 8.84 -12.08
CA ASN A 91 17.05 8.50 -12.50
C ASN A 91 17.61 7.23 -11.85
N ASN A 92 17.10 6.88 -10.66
CA ASN A 92 17.49 5.66 -9.95
C ASN A 92 16.71 4.41 -10.37
N ILE A 93 15.73 4.49 -11.28
CA ILE A 93 15.01 3.29 -11.77
C ILE A 93 15.97 2.28 -12.42
N SER A 94 17.04 2.75 -13.06
CA SER A 94 18.08 1.88 -13.62
C SER A 94 19.05 1.28 -12.60
N ASN A 95 18.98 1.68 -11.34
CA ASN A 95 19.86 1.20 -10.30
C ASN A 95 19.62 -0.29 -10.02
N ASN A 96 20.64 -1.12 -10.23
CA ASN A 96 20.56 -2.59 -10.09
C ASN A 96 21.05 -3.12 -8.73
N GLU A 97 21.37 -2.23 -7.78
CA GLU A 97 21.86 -2.61 -6.46
C GLU A 97 20.87 -3.57 -5.79
N ASP A 98 21.37 -4.75 -5.41
CA ASP A 98 20.55 -5.83 -4.87
C ASP A 98 20.24 -5.63 -3.39
N LEU A 99 18.95 -5.58 -3.05
CA LEU A 99 18.48 -5.42 -1.68
C LEU A 99 18.31 -6.77 -0.95
N LYS A 100 18.48 -7.89 -1.67
CA LYS A 100 18.31 -9.27 -1.16
C LYS A 100 16.92 -9.59 -0.59
N ILE A 101 15.92 -8.80 -0.93
CA ILE A 101 14.53 -8.98 -0.50
C ILE A 101 13.74 -9.71 -1.58
N LYS A 102 13.01 -10.75 -1.20
CA LYS A 102 12.06 -11.43 -2.10
C LYS A 102 10.70 -10.73 -2.05
N LEU A 103 10.07 -10.58 -3.20
CA LEU A 103 8.74 -10.00 -3.33
C LEU A 103 7.84 -10.94 -4.13
N CYS A 104 6.57 -11.03 -3.74
CA CYS A 104 5.59 -11.94 -4.34
C CYS A 104 5.43 -11.79 -5.86
N SER A 105 5.48 -10.57 -6.39
CA SER A 105 5.31 -10.26 -7.82
C SER A 105 6.59 -10.42 -8.64
N LYS A 106 7.71 -10.77 -8.00
CA LYS A 106 9.02 -10.88 -8.64
C LYS A 106 9.53 -12.31 -8.50
N LYS A 107 9.18 -13.15 -9.46
CA LYS A 107 9.44 -14.60 -9.39
C LYS A 107 10.90 -14.93 -9.70
N THR A 108 11.58 -14.08 -10.46
CA THR A 108 12.89 -14.40 -11.04
C THR A 108 14.10 -13.80 -10.31
N ALA A 109 13.88 -12.85 -9.40
CA ALA A 109 14.96 -12.14 -8.72
C ALA A 109 14.51 -11.45 -7.43
N THR A 110 15.47 -11.00 -6.64
CA THR A 110 15.28 -10.10 -5.49
C THR A 110 15.03 -8.66 -5.93
N LEU A 111 14.43 -7.87 -5.05
CA LEU A 111 14.24 -6.44 -5.24
C LEU A 111 15.59 -5.74 -5.42
N LYS A 112 15.63 -4.87 -6.42
CA LYS A 112 16.73 -3.93 -6.63
C LYS A 112 16.32 -2.55 -6.13
N LYS A 113 17.31 -1.72 -5.84
CA LYS A 113 17.10 -0.32 -5.46
C LYS A 113 16.22 0.45 -6.45
N GLY A 114 16.41 0.24 -7.75
CA GLY A 114 15.57 0.84 -8.77
C GLY A 114 14.12 0.38 -8.76
N ASP A 115 13.83 -0.82 -8.26
CA ASP A 115 12.44 -1.28 -8.08
C ASP A 115 11.71 -0.44 -7.03
N ILE A 116 12.39 -0.10 -5.94
CA ILE A 116 11.83 0.75 -4.88
C ILE A 116 11.51 2.15 -5.43
N ALA A 117 12.40 2.71 -6.25
CA ALA A 117 12.15 3.99 -6.91
C ALA A 117 10.92 3.92 -7.84
N PHE A 118 10.82 2.86 -8.64
CA PHE A 118 9.67 2.64 -9.51
C PHE A 118 8.37 2.49 -8.71
N ILE A 119 8.37 1.63 -7.69
CA ILE A 119 7.22 1.35 -6.83
C ILE A 119 6.73 2.64 -6.18
N TYR A 120 7.64 3.46 -5.66
CA TYR A 120 7.28 4.75 -5.07
C TYR A 120 6.55 5.66 -6.07
N LEU A 121 7.05 5.79 -7.30
CA LEU A 121 6.40 6.61 -8.32
C LEU A 121 5.03 6.06 -8.71
N TYR A 122 4.91 4.73 -8.79
CA TYR A 122 3.67 4.03 -9.12
C TYR A 122 2.60 4.20 -8.02
N GLU A 123 2.92 3.90 -6.76
CA GLU A 123 1.99 4.00 -5.64
C GLU A 123 1.44 5.42 -5.44
N ASN A 124 2.24 6.42 -5.77
CA ASN A 124 1.86 7.83 -5.67
C ASN A 124 1.24 8.40 -6.95
N LYS A 125 0.85 7.54 -7.90
CA LYS A 125 0.22 7.92 -9.17
C LYS A 125 1.01 8.97 -9.95
N LYS A 126 2.34 8.99 -9.79
CA LYS A 126 3.24 9.82 -10.60
C LYS A 126 3.42 9.21 -11.98
N ILE A 127 3.20 7.91 -12.11
CA ILE A 127 3.18 7.19 -13.39
C ILE A 127 1.90 6.38 -13.52
N TYR A 128 1.36 6.34 -14.74
CA TYR A 128 0.32 5.41 -15.15
C TYR A 128 0.94 4.40 -16.10
N LEU A 129 0.90 3.10 -15.75
CA LEU A 129 1.68 2.05 -16.45
C LEU A 129 1.44 2.05 -17.96
N PHE A 130 0.18 2.01 -18.41
CA PHE A 130 -0.14 2.01 -19.83
C PHE A 130 0.30 3.30 -20.52
N THR A 131 0.08 4.46 -19.90
CA THR A 131 0.42 5.76 -20.48
C THR A 131 1.93 5.91 -20.65
N CYS A 132 2.71 5.57 -19.62
CA CYS A 132 4.16 5.77 -19.61
C CYS A 132 4.92 4.63 -20.32
N LEU A 133 4.57 3.37 -20.07
CA LEU A 133 5.32 2.21 -20.58
C LEU A 133 4.80 1.66 -21.90
N LYS A 134 3.55 2.00 -22.27
CA LYS A 134 2.82 1.42 -23.41
C LYS A 134 2.63 -0.10 -23.30
N THR A 135 2.54 -0.60 -22.07
CA THR A 135 2.37 -2.02 -21.74
C THR A 135 1.22 -2.17 -20.74
N GLN A 136 0.44 -3.24 -20.88
CA GLN A 136 -0.63 -3.61 -19.96
C GLN A 136 -0.15 -4.67 -18.97
N PHE A 137 -0.62 -4.58 -17.73
CA PHE A 137 -0.30 -5.49 -16.63
C PHE A 137 -1.60 -5.81 -15.90
N ASP A 138 -2.42 -6.67 -16.51
CA ASP A 138 -3.82 -6.85 -16.13
C ASP A 138 -4.04 -7.98 -15.13
N VAL A 139 -2.98 -8.74 -14.84
CA VAL A 139 -3.01 -9.85 -13.88
C VAL A 139 -2.57 -9.33 -12.52
N VAL A 140 -3.50 -9.29 -11.56
CA VAL A 140 -3.22 -8.96 -10.16
C VAL A 140 -3.50 -10.20 -9.32
N ASN A 141 -2.50 -10.63 -8.57
CA ASN A 141 -2.63 -11.71 -7.60
C ASN A 141 -3.15 -11.16 -6.28
N GLU A 142 -4.21 -11.73 -5.70
CA GLU A 142 -4.77 -11.27 -4.42
C GLU A 142 -3.75 -11.28 -3.26
N ALA A 143 -2.73 -12.14 -3.34
CA ALA A 143 -1.66 -12.22 -2.36
C ALA A 143 -0.55 -11.17 -2.55
N CYS A 144 -0.62 -10.34 -3.61
CA CYS A 144 0.42 -9.37 -3.94
C CYS A 144 -0.14 -8.02 -4.38
N GLU A 145 0.41 -6.93 -3.84
CA GLU A 145 -0.07 -5.57 -4.14
C GLU A 145 0.28 -5.09 -5.55
N TYR A 146 1.26 -5.72 -6.20
CA TYR A 146 1.73 -5.32 -7.53
C TYR A 146 1.31 -6.34 -8.58
N PRO A 147 0.97 -5.89 -9.80
CA PRO A 147 0.66 -6.78 -10.91
C PRO A 147 1.76 -7.81 -11.16
N ASP A 148 1.35 -9.01 -11.56
CA ASP A 148 2.27 -10.08 -11.96
C ASP A 148 3.12 -9.60 -13.16
N GLU A 149 4.37 -10.07 -13.21
CA GLU A 149 5.36 -9.76 -14.25
C GLU A 149 5.81 -8.29 -14.35
N LEU A 150 5.18 -7.34 -13.64
CA LEU A 150 5.54 -5.93 -13.70
C LEU A 150 7.01 -5.70 -13.31
N LEU A 151 7.43 -6.23 -12.16
CA LEU A 151 8.79 -6.04 -11.66
C LEU A 151 9.82 -6.89 -12.41
N ASP A 152 9.40 -8.01 -13.01
CA ASP A 152 10.25 -8.81 -13.90
C ASP A 152 10.45 -8.09 -15.25
N TYR A 153 9.42 -7.42 -15.78
CA TYR A 153 9.52 -6.55 -16.96
C TYR A 153 10.49 -5.39 -16.71
N ILE A 154 10.37 -4.74 -15.55
CA ILE A 154 11.26 -3.64 -15.16
C ILE A 154 12.70 -4.12 -15.07
N GLU A 155 12.96 -5.25 -14.41
CA GLU A 155 14.31 -5.85 -14.31
C GLU A 155 14.96 -6.01 -15.70
N LYS A 156 14.23 -6.55 -16.67
CA LYS A 156 14.75 -6.78 -18.03
C LYS A 156 14.95 -5.50 -18.83
N ASN A 157 14.25 -4.42 -18.48
CA ASN A 157 14.13 -3.21 -19.29
C ASN A 157 14.50 -1.92 -18.54
N ARG A 158 15.25 -1.97 -17.43
CA ARG A 158 15.35 -0.85 -16.48
C ARG A 158 15.74 0.50 -17.11
N PHE A 159 16.72 0.51 -18.01
CA PHE A 159 17.14 1.74 -18.72
C PHE A 159 16.04 2.28 -19.66
N LYS A 160 15.35 1.39 -20.38
CA LYS A 160 14.22 1.76 -21.22
C LYS A 160 13.07 2.32 -20.38
N VAL A 161 12.75 1.65 -19.27
CA VAL A 161 11.71 2.07 -18.33
C VAL A 161 12.04 3.42 -17.71
N GLN A 162 13.28 3.64 -17.24
CA GLN A 162 13.74 4.95 -16.76
C GLN A 162 13.49 6.04 -17.80
N LYS A 163 13.91 5.82 -19.04
CA LYS A 163 13.74 6.81 -20.12
C LYS A 163 12.26 7.11 -20.37
N GLN A 164 11.44 6.07 -20.55
CA GLN A 164 10.01 6.20 -20.79
C GLN A 164 9.30 6.95 -19.66
N ILE A 165 9.62 6.65 -18.40
CA ILE A 165 9.07 7.34 -17.24
C ILE A 165 9.56 8.78 -17.16
N GLY A 166 10.86 9.02 -17.40
CA GLY A 166 11.43 10.36 -17.44
C GLY A 166 10.77 11.25 -18.49
N ASP A 167 10.41 10.69 -19.65
CA ASP A 167 9.68 11.42 -20.69
C ASP A 167 8.18 11.57 -20.37
N CYS A 168 7.60 10.68 -19.54
CA CYS A 168 6.20 10.72 -19.13
C CYS A 168 5.88 11.78 -18.06
N ILE A 169 6.83 12.06 -17.15
CA ILE A 169 6.62 12.95 -15.99
C ILE A 169 7.10 14.40 -16.25
N LYS A 170 7.88 14.63 -17.31
CA LYS A 170 8.40 15.97 -17.66
C LYS A 170 7.30 16.99 -17.86
#